data_AF-A0A7V1UPT2-F1
#
_entry.id   AF-A0A7V1UPT2-F1
#
_cell.length_a   1.000
_cell.length_b   1.000
_cell.length_c   1.000
_cell.angle_alpha   90.00
_cell.angle_beta   90.00
_cell.angle_gamma   90.00
#
_symmetry.space_group_name_H-M   'P 1'
#
loop_
_entity.id
_entity.type
_entity.pdbx_description
1 polymer ?
#
loop_
_entity_poly.entity_id
_entity_poly.type
_entity_poly.pdbx_seq_one_letter_code
_entity_poly.pdbx_strand_id
1 'polypeptide(L)'
;MQRLLLVLLLVVPCTLAQEGLREYKLLATAKTSTTQKEMNDAGAEGYRYAGMMGGETAFGGKEVVTIMERTPDAHPGRYRYKLLATNKTSTMQRELQDAGEEGYEYKGQSVFETAFGGREVVVILELDREAKQRPRYEYKLLATNRTSTMQKEISRAAKDGFVFVGVTVGETAAGGNEVVTILRRVAPAISAGE
;
A
#
# COMPACT_ATOMS: atom_id res chain seq x y z
N MET A 1 69.79 -2.58 19.95
CA MET A 1 69.33 -1.26 19.45
C MET A 1 68.71 -1.55 18.09
N GLN A 2 67.46 -1.29 17.73
CA GLN A 2 66.44 -0.34 18.13
C GLN A 2 65.08 -1.02 17.84
N ARG A 3 64.14 -1.02 18.79
CA ARG A 3 62.76 -1.47 18.55
C ARG A 3 62.06 -0.42 17.69
N LEU A 4 61.58 -0.78 16.50
CA LEU A 4 60.66 0.06 15.72
C LEU A 4 59.25 -0.53 15.85
N LEU A 5 58.48 0.02 16.78
CA LEU A 5 57.08 -0.31 16.97
C LEU A 5 56.27 0.48 15.93
N LEU A 6 55.77 -0.19 14.89
CA LEU A 6 54.87 0.41 13.90
C LEU A 6 53.45 0.39 14.50
N VAL A 7 52.99 1.53 15.04
CA VAL A 7 51.61 1.70 15.49
C VAL A 7 50.74 1.89 14.26
N LEU A 8 50.03 0.83 13.86
CA LEU A 8 49.02 0.89 12.81
C LEU A 8 47.77 1.57 13.39
N LEU A 9 47.58 2.85 13.09
CA LEU A 9 46.37 3.60 13.42
C LEU A 9 45.21 3.06 12.58
N LEU A 10 44.41 2.19 13.18
CA LEU A 10 43.18 1.67 12.60
C LEU A 10 42.15 2.82 12.63
N VAL A 11 42.10 3.60 11.54
CA VAL A 11 41.01 4.55 11.32
C VAL A 11 39.77 3.71 11.08
N VAL A 12 39.01 3.46 12.14
CA VAL A 12 37.65 2.95 12.02
C VAL A 12 36.87 4.08 11.37
N PRO A 13 36.41 3.96 10.10
CA PRO A 13 35.44 4.92 9.61
C PRO A 13 34.22 4.75 10.51
N CYS A 14 34.03 5.72 11.39
CA CYS A 14 32.75 5.94 12.03
C CYS A 14 31.82 6.28 10.87
N THR A 15 31.17 5.27 10.31
CA THR A 15 29.96 5.47 9.52
C THR A 15 29.00 6.14 10.47
N LEU A 16 29.04 7.48 10.50
CA LEU A 16 27.91 8.27 10.94
C LEU A 16 26.75 7.68 10.17
N ALA A 17 25.85 6.99 10.87
CA ALA A 17 24.54 6.69 10.34
C ALA A 17 24.04 8.03 9.85
N GLN A 18 24.07 8.23 8.54
CA GLN A 18 23.51 9.40 7.93
C GLN A 18 22.04 9.27 8.29
N GLU A 19 21.61 10.03 9.31
CA GLU A 19 20.20 10.30 9.55
C GLU A 19 19.74 11.05 8.30
N GLY A 20 19.52 10.27 7.25
CA GLY A 20 19.22 10.76 5.93
C GLY A 20 17.93 11.53 6.06
N LEU A 21 17.99 12.84 5.84
CA LEU A 21 16.82 13.69 5.77
C LEU A 21 15.82 13.01 4.84
N ARG A 22 14.73 12.52 5.41
CA ARG A 22 13.60 12.01 4.63
C ARG A 22 12.96 13.21 3.96
N GLU A 23 12.75 13.09 2.66
CA GLU A 23 11.95 14.05 1.92
C GLU A 23 10.51 13.57 1.89
N TYR A 24 9.58 14.50 2.03
CA TYR A 24 8.15 14.22 1.99
C TYR A 24 7.47 15.01 0.87
N LYS A 25 6.52 14.37 0.19
CA LYS A 25 5.59 15.02 -0.74
C LYS A 25 4.17 14.81 -0.26
N LEU A 26 3.39 15.89 -0.24
CA LEU A 26 1.95 15.86 -0.03
C LEU A 26 1.27 15.98 -1.39
N LEU A 27 0.47 14.98 -1.74
CA LEU A 27 -0.38 14.95 -2.92
C LEU A 27 -1.83 15.15 -2.47
N ALA A 28 -2.56 16.06 -3.09
CA ALA A 28 -3.96 16.32 -2.78
C ALA A 28 -4.74 16.37 -4.09
N THR A 29 -5.60 15.37 -4.33
CA THR A 29 -6.42 15.34 -5.55
C THR A 29 -7.82 14.82 -5.30
N ALA A 30 -8.79 15.29 -6.10
CA ALA A 30 -10.18 14.92 -5.98
C ALA A 30 -10.57 13.64 -6.76
N LYS A 31 -9.69 13.09 -7.62
CA LYS A 31 -10.02 11.96 -8.51
C LYS A 31 -9.02 10.82 -8.31
N THR A 32 -9.52 9.61 -8.06
CA THR A 32 -8.69 8.40 -7.90
C THR A 32 -7.69 8.21 -9.04
N SER A 33 -8.12 8.43 -10.30
CA SER A 33 -7.24 8.31 -11.47
C SER A 33 -6.09 9.34 -11.45
N THR A 34 -6.37 10.55 -10.96
CA THR A 34 -5.37 11.61 -10.80
C THR A 34 -4.42 11.27 -9.65
N THR A 35 -4.94 10.85 -8.49
CA THR A 35 -4.12 10.37 -7.37
C THR A 35 -3.18 9.25 -7.82
N GLN A 36 -3.68 8.25 -8.57
CA GLN A 36 -2.83 7.17 -9.08
C GLN A 36 -1.73 7.70 -9.99
N LYS A 37 -2.06 8.63 -10.89
CA LYS A 37 -1.07 9.24 -11.78
C LYS A 37 0.01 9.96 -10.97
N GLU A 38 -0.37 10.83 -10.04
CA GLU A 38 0.58 11.61 -9.23
C GLU A 38 1.44 10.74 -8.32
N MET A 39 0.87 9.68 -7.73
CA MET A 39 1.65 8.70 -6.96
C MET A 39 2.66 7.97 -7.85
N ASN A 40 2.30 7.63 -9.08
CA ASN A 40 3.24 7.01 -10.03
C ASN A 40 4.31 7.99 -10.51
N ASP A 41 3.98 9.25 -10.74
CA ASP A 41 4.97 10.30 -11.05
C ASP A 41 5.96 10.45 -9.87
N ALA A 42 5.47 10.45 -8.63
CA ALA A 42 6.32 10.46 -7.43
C ALA A 42 7.16 9.17 -7.28
N GLY A 43 6.59 7.99 -7.58
CA GLY A 43 7.29 6.71 -7.60
C GLY A 43 8.41 6.65 -8.65
N ALA A 44 8.21 7.32 -9.80
CA ALA A 44 9.24 7.50 -10.82
C ALA A 44 10.43 8.31 -10.28
N GLU A 45 10.20 9.22 -9.34
CA GLU A 45 11.25 9.97 -8.63
C GLU A 45 11.82 9.24 -7.39
N GLY A 46 11.35 8.02 -7.11
CA GLY A 46 11.81 7.19 -6.00
C GLY A 46 11.04 7.38 -4.69
N TYR A 47 9.95 8.16 -4.68
CA TYR A 47 9.12 8.28 -3.48
C TYR A 47 8.29 7.01 -3.26
N ARG A 48 8.19 6.62 -2.00
CA ARG A 48 7.40 5.51 -1.50
C ARG A 48 6.13 6.01 -0.81
N TYR A 49 5.04 5.24 -0.85
CA TYR A 49 3.86 5.51 -0.06
C TYR A 49 4.17 5.49 1.44
N ALA A 50 3.73 6.54 2.17
CA ALA A 50 3.87 6.63 3.62
C ALA A 50 2.52 6.63 4.36
N GLY A 51 1.48 7.21 3.76
CA GLY A 51 0.14 7.26 4.36
C GLY A 51 -0.86 8.00 3.48
N MET A 52 -2.15 7.80 3.73
CA MET A 52 -3.20 8.63 3.11
C MET A 52 -4.39 8.86 4.03
N MET A 53 -5.18 9.85 3.68
CA MET A 53 -6.48 10.13 4.27
C MET A 53 -7.43 10.65 3.19
N GLY A 54 -8.67 10.16 3.20
CA GLY A 54 -9.79 10.80 2.52
C GLY A 54 -10.45 11.81 3.43
N GLY A 55 -10.82 12.98 2.92
CA GLY A 55 -11.51 13.98 3.72
C GLY A 55 -11.90 15.22 2.96
N GLU A 56 -12.49 16.17 3.69
CA GLU A 56 -12.74 17.51 3.19
C GLU A 56 -11.62 18.43 3.65
N THR A 57 -10.97 19.12 2.71
CA THR A 57 -9.98 20.16 3.00
C THR A 57 -10.61 21.54 2.82
N ALA A 58 -10.14 22.52 3.61
CA ALA A 58 -10.74 23.86 3.67
C ALA A 58 -10.73 24.63 2.34
N PHE A 59 -9.84 24.27 1.40
CA PHE A 59 -9.68 24.96 0.12
C PHE A 59 -9.88 24.07 -1.11
N GLY A 60 -9.80 22.74 -0.96
CA GLY A 60 -9.90 21.78 -2.08
C GLY A 60 -11.19 20.96 -2.11
N GLY A 61 -12.03 21.06 -1.07
CA GLY A 61 -13.24 20.25 -0.97
C GLY A 61 -12.91 18.79 -0.66
N LYS A 62 -13.64 17.85 -1.28
CA LYS A 62 -13.47 16.40 -1.08
C LYS A 62 -12.24 15.91 -1.81
N GLU A 63 -11.19 15.59 -1.05
CA GLU A 63 -9.87 15.24 -1.58
C GLU A 63 -9.30 13.98 -0.94
N VAL A 64 -8.39 13.36 -1.69
CA VAL A 64 -7.47 12.34 -1.22
C VAL A 64 -6.15 13.01 -0.93
N VAL A 65 -5.75 13.02 0.34
CA VAL A 65 -4.45 13.53 0.78
C VAL A 65 -3.52 12.35 1.00
N THR A 66 -2.43 12.29 0.24
CA THR A 66 -1.42 11.22 0.32
C THR A 66 -0.06 11.80 0.68
N ILE A 67 0.61 11.17 1.65
CA ILE A 67 2.00 11.45 1.98
C ILE A 67 2.88 10.40 1.32
N MET A 68 3.86 10.87 0.57
CA MET A 68 4.92 10.06 0.00
C MET A 68 6.24 10.42 0.69
N GLU A 69 7.10 9.44 0.96
CA GLU A 69 8.41 9.65 1.56
C GLU A 69 9.53 9.16 0.65
N ARG A 70 10.71 9.77 0.72
CA ARG A 70 11.91 9.33 0.00
C ARG A 70 13.12 9.44 0.90
N THR A 71 13.96 8.40 0.88
CA THR A 71 15.28 8.44 1.52
C THR A 71 16.35 8.87 0.51
N PRO A 72 17.50 9.40 0.95
CA PRO A 72 18.56 9.84 0.03
C PRO A 72 19.10 8.75 -0.91
N ASP A 73 18.99 7.48 -0.50
CA ASP A 73 19.40 6.30 -1.25
C ASP A 73 18.26 5.70 -2.09
N ALA A 74 17.12 6.40 -2.24
CA ALA A 74 16.00 5.89 -3.02
C ALA A 74 16.32 5.83 -4.52
N HIS A 75 15.93 4.71 -5.14
CA HIS A 75 16.14 4.47 -6.57
C HIS A 75 14.92 4.98 -7.38
N PRO A 76 15.12 5.87 -8.37
CA PRO A 76 14.06 6.32 -9.27
C PRO A 76 13.39 5.15 -10.02
N GLY A 77 12.06 5.20 -10.16
CA GLY A 77 11.30 4.20 -10.92
C GLY A 77 11.14 2.85 -10.25
N ARG A 78 11.57 2.71 -8.99
CA ARG A 78 11.44 1.48 -8.18
C ARG A 78 9.99 1.15 -7.86
N TYR A 79 9.19 2.15 -7.49
CA TYR A 79 7.82 1.93 -7.04
C TYR A 79 6.80 2.27 -8.13
N ARG A 80 5.79 1.41 -8.28
CA ARG A 80 4.62 1.63 -9.14
C ARG A 80 3.35 1.42 -8.31
N TYR A 81 2.33 2.26 -8.54
CA TYR A 81 1.11 2.29 -7.74
C TYR A 81 -0.12 1.95 -8.57
N LYS A 82 -1.04 1.21 -7.95
CA LYS A 82 -2.39 0.91 -8.46
C LYS A 82 -3.40 1.29 -7.38
N LEU A 83 -4.39 2.11 -7.74
CA LEU A 83 -5.49 2.48 -6.87
C LEU A 83 -6.76 1.82 -7.40
N LEU A 84 -7.43 1.05 -6.53
CA LEU A 84 -8.69 0.40 -6.83
C LEU A 84 -9.80 1.11 -6.08
N ALA A 85 -10.83 1.58 -6.77
CA ALA A 85 -11.94 2.34 -6.20
C ALA A 85 -13.27 1.81 -6.72
N THR A 86 -14.12 1.29 -5.83
CA THR A 86 -15.47 0.88 -6.17
C THR A 86 -16.33 0.70 -4.92
N ASN A 87 -17.64 0.87 -5.06
CA ASN A 87 -18.66 0.49 -4.07
C ASN A 87 -19.20 -0.95 -4.26
N LYS A 88 -18.64 -1.72 -5.22
CA LYS A 88 -19.00 -3.11 -5.48
C LYS A 88 -17.91 -4.06 -4.99
N THR A 89 -18.16 -4.71 -3.86
CA THR A 89 -17.30 -5.73 -3.24
C THR A 89 -16.82 -6.81 -4.22
N SER A 90 -17.68 -7.33 -5.10
CA SER A 90 -17.28 -8.35 -6.09
C SER A 90 -16.31 -7.83 -7.15
N THR A 91 -16.49 -6.58 -7.59
CA THR A 91 -15.55 -5.90 -8.49
C THR A 91 -14.20 -5.72 -7.79
N MET A 92 -14.21 -5.20 -6.55
CA MET A 92 -12.98 -4.96 -5.78
C MET A 92 -12.22 -6.26 -5.53
N GLN A 93 -12.90 -7.36 -5.19
CA GLN A 93 -12.28 -8.67 -5.00
C GLN A 93 -11.54 -9.14 -6.25
N ARG A 94 -12.14 -8.99 -7.44
CA ARG A 94 -11.50 -9.37 -8.70
C ARG A 94 -10.29 -8.49 -8.99
N GLU A 95 -10.43 -7.17 -8.88
CA GLU A 95 -9.34 -6.24 -9.16
C GLU A 95 -8.15 -6.40 -8.21
N LEU A 96 -8.41 -6.70 -6.93
CA LEU A 96 -7.39 -7.06 -5.95
C LEU A 96 -6.66 -8.34 -6.38
N GLN A 97 -7.40 -9.36 -6.81
CA GLN A 97 -6.82 -10.62 -7.25
C GLN A 97 -5.92 -10.43 -8.48
N ASP A 98 -6.41 -9.74 -9.50
CA ASP A 98 -5.64 -9.42 -10.71
C ASP A 98 -4.33 -8.68 -10.34
N ALA A 99 -4.41 -7.70 -9.45
CA ALA A 99 -3.23 -6.95 -8.99
C ALA A 99 -2.27 -7.80 -8.15
N GLY A 100 -2.79 -8.71 -7.31
CA GLY A 100 -1.99 -9.65 -6.53
C GLY A 100 -1.21 -10.64 -7.40
N GLU A 101 -1.79 -11.09 -8.52
CA GLU A 101 -1.13 -11.92 -9.51
C GLU A 101 0.00 -11.18 -10.24
N GLU A 102 -0.18 -9.87 -10.47
CA GLU A 102 0.86 -8.97 -10.97
C GLU A 102 1.96 -8.67 -9.92
N GLY A 103 1.75 -9.05 -8.65
CA GLY A 103 2.69 -8.85 -7.55
C GLY A 103 2.53 -7.52 -6.80
N TYR A 104 1.41 -6.82 -6.98
CA TYR A 104 1.12 -5.61 -6.22
C TYR A 104 0.77 -5.96 -4.77
N GLU A 105 1.45 -5.28 -3.84
CA GLU A 105 1.29 -5.42 -2.41
C GLU A 105 0.32 -4.37 -1.86
N TYR A 106 -0.64 -4.79 -1.02
CA TYR A 106 -1.48 -3.88 -0.23
C TYR A 106 -0.64 -2.95 0.64
N LYS A 107 -0.92 -1.64 0.58
CA LYS A 107 -0.29 -0.62 1.41
C LYS A 107 -1.23 0.15 2.31
N GLY A 108 -2.47 0.35 1.88
CA GLY A 108 -3.44 1.09 2.67
C GLY A 108 -4.80 1.15 2.02
N GLN A 109 -5.78 1.63 2.77
CA GLN A 109 -7.12 1.88 2.28
C GLN A 109 -7.77 3.05 3.00
N SER A 110 -8.70 3.71 2.33
CA SER A 110 -9.47 4.83 2.84
C SER A 110 -10.84 4.84 2.16
N VAL A 111 -11.72 5.71 2.62
CA VAL A 111 -13.02 5.94 1.99
C VAL A 111 -13.06 7.37 1.46
N PHE A 112 -13.46 7.51 0.21
CA PHE A 112 -13.57 8.79 -0.47
C PHE A 112 -15.01 9.04 -0.86
N GLU A 113 -15.39 10.29 -0.92
CA GLU A 113 -16.65 10.66 -1.49
C GLU A 113 -16.46 11.03 -2.97
N THR A 114 -17.31 10.48 -3.82
CA THR A 114 -17.19 10.72 -5.27
C THR A 114 -17.80 12.07 -5.65
N ALA A 115 -17.35 12.59 -6.80
CA ALA A 115 -17.88 13.84 -7.36
C ALA A 115 -19.40 13.81 -7.67
N PHE A 116 -19.99 12.61 -7.78
CA PHE A 116 -21.43 12.42 -8.08
C PHE A 116 -22.25 12.05 -6.84
N GLY A 117 -21.65 12.11 -5.64
CA GLY A 117 -22.26 11.65 -4.40
C GLY A 117 -22.07 10.16 -4.17
N GLY A 118 -21.94 9.77 -2.90
CA GLY A 118 -21.69 8.39 -2.45
C GLY A 118 -20.24 8.15 -2.07
N ARG A 119 -20.03 7.22 -1.12
CA ARG A 119 -18.71 6.88 -0.58
C ARG A 119 -18.16 5.60 -1.20
N GLU A 120 -16.93 5.65 -1.68
CA GLU A 120 -16.22 4.50 -2.25
C GLU A 120 -15.02 4.13 -1.40
N VAL A 121 -14.81 2.83 -1.22
CA VAL A 121 -13.56 2.33 -0.65
C VAL A 121 -12.48 2.41 -1.71
N VAL A 122 -11.33 2.98 -1.35
CA VAL A 122 -10.14 2.98 -2.20
C VAL A 122 -9.01 2.25 -1.52
N VAL A 123 -8.38 1.36 -2.29
CA VAL A 123 -7.24 0.56 -1.87
C VAL A 123 -6.01 0.99 -2.66
N ILE A 124 -4.90 1.22 -1.96
CA ILE A 124 -3.59 1.49 -2.55
C ILE A 124 -2.78 0.20 -2.54
N LEU A 125 -2.27 -0.14 -3.72
CA LEU A 125 -1.31 -1.21 -3.91
C LEU A 125 0.00 -0.67 -4.49
N GLU A 126 1.13 -1.23 -4.08
CA GLU A 126 2.48 -0.88 -4.52
C GLU A 126 3.17 -2.10 -5.10
N LEU A 127 3.81 -1.94 -6.25
CA LEU A 127 4.73 -2.89 -6.84
C LEU A 127 6.17 -2.36 -6.65
N ASP A 128 6.99 -3.11 -5.91
CA ASP A 128 8.43 -2.86 -5.80
C ASP A 128 9.16 -3.62 -6.91
N ARG A 129 9.62 -2.88 -7.92
CA ARG A 129 10.30 -3.43 -9.10
C ARG A 129 11.73 -3.88 -8.80
N GLU A 130 12.27 -3.58 -7.63
CA GLU A 130 13.61 -4.00 -7.23
C GLU A 130 13.60 -4.98 -6.06
N ALA A 131 12.42 -5.43 -5.62
CA ALA A 131 12.31 -6.45 -4.60
C ALA A 131 13.02 -7.73 -5.04
N LYS A 132 13.98 -8.19 -4.23
CA LYS A 132 14.74 -9.44 -4.45
C LYS A 132 13.83 -10.65 -4.63
N GLN A 133 12.69 -10.63 -3.94
CA GLN A 133 11.61 -11.57 -4.10
C GLN A 133 10.37 -10.78 -4.50
N ARG A 134 9.71 -11.20 -5.58
CA ARG A 134 8.43 -10.63 -6.00
C ARG A 134 7.33 -11.64 -5.72
N PRO A 135 6.88 -11.75 -4.45
CA PRO A 135 5.76 -12.63 -4.13
C PRO A 135 4.53 -12.18 -4.92
N ARG A 136 3.77 -13.16 -5.40
CA ARG A 136 2.38 -12.91 -5.80
C ARG A 136 1.50 -13.05 -4.58
N TYR A 137 0.35 -12.38 -4.61
CA TYR A 137 -0.59 -12.39 -3.51
C TYR A 137 -1.92 -12.93 -3.98
N GLU A 138 -2.53 -13.74 -3.13
CA GLU A 138 -3.96 -14.03 -3.21
C GLU A 138 -4.66 -13.15 -2.19
N TYR A 139 -5.65 -12.39 -2.63
CA TYR A 139 -6.40 -11.46 -1.78
C TYR A 139 -7.78 -12.01 -1.48
N LYS A 140 -8.26 -11.74 -0.26
CA LYS A 140 -9.63 -12.02 0.16
C LYS A 140 -10.23 -10.78 0.78
N LEU A 141 -11.28 -10.28 0.15
CA LEU A 141 -12.08 -9.16 0.59
C LEU A 141 -13.35 -9.71 1.23
N LEU A 142 -13.56 -9.34 2.48
CA LEU A 142 -14.74 -9.66 3.27
C LEU A 142 -15.49 -8.37 3.53
N ALA A 143 -16.78 -8.35 3.25
CA ALA A 143 -17.63 -7.20 3.53
C ALA A 143 -18.92 -7.63 4.22
N THR A 144 -19.32 -6.92 5.27
CA THR A 144 -20.58 -7.19 5.96
C THR A 144 -21.09 -6.00 6.76
N ASN A 145 -22.42 -5.89 6.85
CA ASN A 145 -23.12 -4.97 7.74
C ASN A 145 -23.28 -5.52 9.18
N ARG A 146 -22.77 -6.73 9.49
CA ARG A 146 -22.84 -7.37 10.81
C ARG A 146 -21.44 -7.74 11.32
N THR A 147 -21.00 -7.13 12.42
CA THR A 147 -19.65 -7.38 12.97
C THR A 147 -19.43 -8.82 13.46
N SER A 148 -20.47 -9.48 13.98
CA SER A 148 -20.38 -10.87 14.46
C SER A 148 -20.14 -11.89 13.34
N THR A 149 -20.60 -11.63 12.11
CA THR A 149 -20.29 -12.45 10.94
C THR A 149 -18.86 -12.19 10.47
N MET A 150 -18.38 -10.95 10.55
CA MET A 150 -17.00 -10.60 10.17
C MET A 150 -15.96 -11.41 10.95
N GLN A 151 -16.12 -11.52 12.28
CA GLN A 151 -15.19 -12.31 13.11
C GLN A 151 -15.09 -13.77 12.65
N LYS A 152 -16.22 -14.39 12.29
CA LYS A 152 -16.26 -15.79 11.82
C LYS A 152 -15.55 -15.94 10.48
N GLU A 153 -15.81 -15.03 9.54
CA GLU A 153 -15.20 -15.07 8.20
C GLU A 153 -13.69 -14.80 8.25
N ILE A 154 -13.23 -13.84 9.05
CA ILE A 154 -11.80 -13.60 9.29
C ILE A 154 -11.15 -14.86 9.90
N SER A 155 -11.79 -15.46 10.90
CA SER A 155 -11.26 -16.67 11.55
C SER A 155 -11.17 -17.85 10.59
N ARG A 156 -12.12 -17.97 9.65
CA ARG A 156 -12.08 -18.98 8.59
C ARG A 156 -10.94 -18.72 7.61
N ALA A 157 -10.81 -17.48 7.12
CA ALA A 157 -9.74 -17.09 6.22
C ALA A 157 -8.35 -17.29 6.86
N ALA A 158 -8.20 -17.01 8.16
CA ALA A 158 -6.97 -17.27 8.89
C ALA A 158 -6.58 -18.75 8.91
N LYS A 159 -7.56 -19.67 9.03
CA LYS A 159 -7.31 -21.12 8.92
C LYS A 159 -6.85 -21.53 7.51
N ASP A 160 -7.27 -20.79 6.50
CA ASP A 160 -6.83 -20.97 5.11
C ASP A 160 -5.47 -20.28 4.82
N GLY A 161 -4.80 -19.74 5.84
CA GLY A 161 -3.48 -19.13 5.74
C GLY A 161 -3.49 -17.65 5.32
N PHE A 162 -4.65 -16.99 5.29
CA PHE A 162 -4.72 -15.55 5.04
C PHE A 162 -4.35 -14.75 6.28
N VAL A 163 -3.63 -13.66 6.09
CA VAL A 163 -3.29 -12.66 7.11
C VAL A 163 -4.04 -11.37 6.86
N PHE A 164 -4.52 -10.74 7.94
CA PHE A 164 -5.18 -9.44 7.90
C PHE A 164 -4.24 -8.34 7.40
N VAL A 165 -4.73 -7.46 6.54
CA VAL A 165 -3.95 -6.29 6.07
C VAL A 165 -4.68 -4.96 6.17
N GLY A 166 -6.00 -4.93 6.20
CA GLY A 166 -6.74 -3.67 6.31
C GLY A 166 -8.20 -3.82 6.70
N VAL A 167 -8.72 -2.84 7.44
CA VAL A 167 -10.15 -2.69 7.78
C VAL A 167 -10.61 -1.25 7.59
N THR A 168 -11.81 -1.06 7.07
CA THR A 168 -12.45 0.25 6.88
C THR A 168 -13.96 0.10 6.92
N VAL A 169 -14.67 1.23 6.97
CA VAL A 169 -16.13 1.27 6.85
C VAL A 169 -16.48 1.95 5.53
N GLY A 170 -16.94 1.15 4.58
CA GLY A 170 -17.41 1.58 3.26
C GLY A 170 -18.92 1.77 3.23
N GLU A 171 -19.41 2.29 2.12
CA GLU A 171 -20.83 2.35 1.79
C GLU A 171 -21.12 1.35 0.66
N THR A 172 -22.21 0.59 0.80
CA THR A 172 -22.61 -0.38 -0.23
C THR A 172 -23.25 0.32 -1.43
N ALA A 173 -23.20 -0.31 -2.61
CA ALA A 173 -23.89 0.18 -3.79
C ALA A 173 -25.43 0.33 -3.63
N ALA A 174 -26.04 -0.35 -2.65
CA ALA A 174 -27.48 -0.26 -2.34
C ALA A 174 -27.80 0.76 -1.23
N GLY A 175 -26.79 1.48 -0.73
CA GLY A 175 -26.90 2.37 0.42
C GLY A 175 -26.67 1.63 1.76
N GLY A 176 -26.05 2.34 2.71
CA GLY A 176 -25.77 1.83 4.05
C GLY A 176 -24.32 1.37 4.25
N ASN A 177 -23.90 1.32 5.51
CA ASN A 177 -22.51 1.10 5.91
C ASN A 177 -22.17 -0.40 6.00
N GLU A 178 -20.99 -0.77 5.52
CA GLU A 178 -20.42 -2.09 5.72
C GLU A 178 -18.97 -2.02 6.20
N VAL A 179 -18.60 -2.96 7.05
CA VAL A 179 -17.21 -3.19 7.41
C VAL A 179 -16.58 -3.95 6.26
N VAL A 180 -15.53 -3.38 5.67
CA VAL A 180 -14.73 -4.01 4.61
C VAL A 180 -13.36 -4.38 5.19
N THR A 181 -13.02 -5.65 5.11
CA THR A 181 -11.74 -6.20 5.55
C THR A 181 -11.02 -6.83 4.38
N ILE A 182 -9.73 -6.56 4.26
CA ILE A 182 -8.86 -7.18 3.26
C ILE A 182 -7.87 -8.06 4.00
N LEU A 183 -7.74 -9.29 3.52
CA LEU A 183 -6.71 -10.24 3.91
C LEU A 183 -5.90 -10.63 2.68
N ARG A 184 -4.68 -11.11 2.91
CA ARG A 184 -3.84 -11.66 1.85
C ARG A 184 -3.12 -12.92 2.30
N ARG A 185 -2.65 -13.72 1.36
CA ARG A 185 -1.56 -14.68 1.57
C ARG A 185 -0.58 -14.59 0.42
N VAL A 186 0.65 -15.03 0.65
CA VAL A 186 1.59 -15.24 -0.46
C VAL A 186 1.06 -16.41 -1.28
N ALA A 187 0.86 -16.20 -2.58
CA ALA A 187 0.44 -17.26 -3.47
C ALA A 187 1.55 -18.32 -3.54
N PRO A 188 1.21 -19.62 -3.52
CA PRO A 188 2.21 -20.66 -3.67
C PRO A 188 3.01 -20.44 -4.96
N ALA A 189 4.31 -20.69 -4.90
CA ALA A 189 5.13 -20.68 -6.11
C ALA A 189 4.49 -21.65 -7.10
N ILE A 190 4.24 -21.20 -8.33
CA ILE A 190 3.83 -22.11 -9.40
C ILE A 190 4.98 -23.10 -9.53
N SER A 191 4.78 -24.34 -9.08
CA SER A 191 5.68 -25.43 -9.42
C SER A 191 5.69 -25.46 -10.94
N ALA A 192 6.83 -25.14 -11.55
CA ALA A 192 7.04 -25.39 -12.96
C ALA A 192 6.80 -26.89 -13.16
N GLY A 193 5.63 -27.23 -13.70
CA GLY A 193 5.27 -28.60 -14.01
C GLY A 193 6.25 -29.14 -15.05
N GLU A 194 6.68 -30.37 -14.81
CA GLU A 194 7.45 -31.25 -15.69
C GLU A 194 6.88 -31.37 -17.11
#